data_AF-A0A958VZZ7-F1
#
_entry.id   AF-A0A958VZZ7-F1
#
_cell.length_a   1.000
_cell.length_b   1.000
_cell.length_c   1.000
_cell.angle_alpha   90.00
_cell.angle_beta   90.00
_cell.angle_gamma   90.00
#
_symmetry.space_group_name_H-M   'P 1'
#
loop_
_entity.id
_entity.type
_entity.pdbx_description
1 polymer ?
#
loop_
_entity_poly.entity_id
_entity_poly.type
_entity_poly.pdbx_seq_one_letter_code
_entity_poly.pdbx_strand_id
1 'polypeptide(L)'
;MAKSKTSKTLSAQEQTKLFELLKTRFEKNMKRHPKMDWSAVQKRLDSKSNKLWSLSVMEETGGEPDVVGLDKKTGEYIFFDCAADSPKGRRSLCYDGAALRSRKEHKPKDSAMEMAEAMGVQLLTEEQYQELQKLGEFDLKTSSWLETPAAVRKLGGAIFGDCRFGRVFVYHNGAESYYAARGFRGVLRV
;
A
#
# COMPACT_ATOMS: atom_id res chain seq x y z
N MET A 1 -9.25 -24.13 -16.69
CA MET A 1 -7.77 -24.21 -16.68
C MET A 1 -7.28 -23.75 -15.32
N ALA A 2 -6.62 -24.64 -14.57
CA ALA A 2 -6.15 -24.35 -13.23
C ALA A 2 -5.11 -23.22 -13.28
N LYS A 3 -5.38 -22.09 -12.60
CA LYS A 3 -4.38 -21.05 -12.38
C LYS A 3 -3.24 -21.69 -11.60
N SER A 4 -2.09 -21.89 -12.24
CA SER A 4 -0.86 -22.29 -11.59
C SER A 4 -0.65 -21.37 -10.38
N LYS A 5 -0.59 -21.93 -9.17
CA LYS A 5 -0.17 -21.21 -7.96
C LYS A 5 1.30 -20.86 -8.16
N THR A 6 1.57 -19.73 -8.80
CA THR A 6 2.90 -19.11 -8.77
C THR A 6 3.26 -18.96 -7.30
N SER A 7 4.32 -19.63 -6.86
CA SER A 7 4.73 -19.53 -5.45
C SER A 7 5.17 -18.08 -5.22
N LYS A 8 4.55 -17.40 -4.25
CA LYS A 8 4.86 -16.01 -3.88
C LYS A 8 6.21 -15.97 -3.15
N THR A 9 7.29 -16.24 -3.88
CA THR A 9 8.66 -16.35 -3.35
C THR A 9 9.65 -15.67 -4.27
N LEU A 10 10.73 -15.16 -3.68
CA LEU A 10 11.82 -14.49 -4.39
C LEU A 10 13.04 -15.40 -4.45
N SER A 11 13.82 -15.30 -5.52
CA SER A 11 15.15 -15.91 -5.59
C SER A 11 16.09 -15.29 -4.54
N ALA A 12 17.15 -16.00 -4.16
CA ALA A 12 18.13 -15.48 -3.20
C ALA A 12 18.72 -14.13 -3.63
N GLN A 13 18.98 -13.95 -4.93
CA GLN A 13 19.51 -12.70 -5.47
C GLN A 13 18.52 -11.54 -5.35
N GLU A 14 17.23 -11.79 -5.62
CA GLU A 14 16.17 -10.79 -5.45
C GLU A 14 15.99 -10.41 -3.98
N GLN A 15 16.04 -11.39 -3.06
CA GLN A 15 15.96 -11.14 -1.63
C GLN A 15 17.12 -10.25 -1.15
N THR A 16 18.36 -10.55 -1.54
CA THR A 16 19.52 -9.71 -1.17
C THR A 16 19.37 -8.28 -1.65
N LYS A 17 19.00 -8.08 -2.93
CA LYS A 17 18.76 -6.74 -3.50
C LYS A 17 17.64 -6.00 -2.77
N LEU A 18 16.56 -6.69 -2.45
CA LEU A 18 15.44 -6.10 -1.72
C LEU A 18 15.87 -5.69 -0.31
N PHE A 19 16.62 -6.52 0.42
CA PHE A 19 17.11 -6.16 1.75
C PHE A 19 18.07 -4.98 1.73
N GLU A 20 18.99 -4.91 0.76
CA GLU A 20 19.88 -3.75 0.59
C GLU A 20 19.09 -2.46 0.37
N LEU A 21 18.08 -2.52 -0.49
CA LEU A 21 17.22 -1.38 -0.80
C LEU A 21 16.40 -0.93 0.41
N LEU A 22 15.73 -1.87 1.09
CA LEU A 22 14.92 -1.58 2.27
C LEU A 22 15.80 -1.05 3.41
N LYS A 23 16.98 -1.63 3.64
CA LYS A 23 17.93 -1.16 4.66
C LYS A 23 18.37 0.27 4.39
N THR A 24 18.81 0.55 3.16
CA THR A 24 19.25 1.89 2.75
C THR A 24 18.13 2.92 2.95
N ARG A 25 16.89 2.55 2.61
CA ARG A 25 15.71 3.41 2.81
C ARG A 25 15.39 3.62 4.28
N PHE A 26 15.43 2.57 5.09
CA PHE A 26 15.21 2.62 6.52
C PHE A 26 16.21 3.57 7.19
N GLU A 27 17.50 3.42 6.91
CA GLU A 27 18.56 4.26 7.48
C GLU A 27 18.45 5.72 7.04
N LYS A 28 18.07 5.97 5.78
CA LYS A 28 17.83 7.32 5.26
C LYS A 28 16.63 8.00 5.92
N ASN A 29 15.65 7.24 6.41
CA ASN A 29 14.39 7.73 6.94
C ASN A 29 14.20 7.49 8.45
N MET A 30 15.29 7.43 9.23
CA MET A 30 15.25 7.17 10.68
C MET A 30 14.27 8.05 11.49
N LYS A 31 13.90 9.24 10.96
CA LYS A 31 12.85 10.08 11.56
C LYS A 31 11.48 9.38 11.67
N ARG A 32 11.19 8.38 10.82
CA ARG A 32 9.94 7.60 10.83
C ARG A 32 9.95 6.54 11.94
N HIS A 33 11.13 6.08 12.35
CA HIS A 33 11.32 4.94 13.25
C HIS A 33 12.55 5.12 14.16
N PRO A 34 12.63 6.19 14.96
CA PRO A 34 13.86 6.58 15.67
C PRO A 34 14.33 5.59 16.74
N LYS A 35 13.48 4.63 17.13
CA LYS A 35 13.75 3.63 18.18
C LYS A 35 13.82 2.20 17.65
N MET A 36 13.79 2.01 16.34
CA MET A 36 13.81 0.68 15.72
C MET A 36 15.18 0.38 15.17
N ASP A 37 15.54 -0.89 15.24
CA ASP A 37 16.80 -1.41 14.72
C ASP A 37 16.52 -2.26 13.47
N TRP A 38 17.26 -1.98 12.39
CA TRP A 38 17.07 -2.68 11.12
C TRP A 38 17.32 -4.18 11.24
N SER A 39 18.30 -4.62 12.05
CA SER A 39 18.59 -6.05 12.20
C SER A 39 17.41 -6.81 12.79
N ALA A 40 16.64 -6.18 13.68
CA ALA A 40 15.43 -6.77 14.25
C ALA A 40 14.28 -6.86 13.21
N VAL A 41 14.16 -5.87 12.32
CA VAL A 41 13.21 -5.88 11.19
C VAL A 41 13.59 -6.98 10.20
N GLN A 42 14.85 -7.04 9.78
CA GLN A 42 15.35 -8.04 8.84
C GLN A 42 15.16 -9.46 9.38
N LYS A 43 15.52 -9.71 10.65
CA LYS A 43 15.32 -11.02 11.29
C LYS A 43 13.86 -11.47 11.28
N ARG A 44 12.91 -10.53 11.37
CA ARG A 44 11.47 -10.83 11.30
C ARG A 44 11.03 -11.20 9.88
N LEU A 45 11.69 -10.65 8.86
CA LEU A 45 11.42 -10.89 7.45
C LEU A 45 12.09 -12.17 6.91
N ASP A 46 13.25 -12.58 7.43
CA ASP A 46 14.02 -13.74 6.96
C ASP A 46 13.18 -15.02 6.87
N SER A 47 12.25 -15.23 7.79
CA SER A 47 11.38 -16.41 7.81
C SER A 47 10.03 -16.21 7.11
N LYS A 48 9.82 -15.09 6.41
CA LYS A 48 8.51 -14.69 5.84
C LYS A 48 8.59 -14.43 4.33
N SER A 49 8.88 -15.49 3.58
CA SER A 49 9.04 -15.45 2.11
C SER A 49 7.87 -14.79 1.37
N ASN A 50 6.63 -15.03 1.81
CA ASN A 50 5.44 -14.39 1.26
C ASN A 50 5.40 -12.87 1.50
N LYS A 51 5.88 -12.41 2.67
CA LYS A 51 5.94 -10.97 3.01
C LYS A 51 7.07 -10.27 2.26
N LEU A 52 8.21 -10.94 2.09
CA LEU A 52 9.29 -10.45 1.23
C LEU A 52 8.81 -10.28 -0.21
N TRP A 53 8.07 -11.25 -0.74
CA TRP A 53 7.43 -11.12 -2.05
C TRP A 53 6.45 -9.93 -2.10
N SER A 54 5.61 -9.74 -1.08
CA SER A 54 4.73 -8.56 -1.03
C SER A 54 5.52 -7.24 -1.05
N LEU A 55 6.61 -7.15 -0.29
CA LEU A 55 7.48 -5.97 -0.27
C LEU A 55 8.16 -5.72 -1.63
N SER A 56 8.57 -6.77 -2.35
CA SER A 56 9.13 -6.58 -3.70
C SER A 56 8.08 -6.03 -4.66
N VAL A 57 6.83 -6.53 -4.60
CA VAL A 57 5.77 -6.02 -5.48
C VAL A 57 5.36 -4.60 -5.10
N MET A 58 5.38 -4.25 -3.80
CA MET A 58 5.21 -2.85 -3.36
C MET A 58 6.31 -1.96 -3.97
N GLU A 59 7.56 -2.41 -3.98
CA GLU A 59 8.68 -1.71 -4.61
C GLU A 59 8.51 -1.56 -6.13
N GLU A 60 8.26 -2.67 -6.83
CA GLU A 60 8.11 -2.72 -8.30
C GLU A 60 6.99 -1.81 -8.81
N THR A 61 5.94 -1.63 -8.00
CA THR A 61 4.81 -0.75 -8.34
C THR A 61 5.03 0.71 -7.95
N GLY A 62 6.20 1.06 -7.43
CA GLY A 62 6.61 2.42 -7.05
C GLY A 62 6.10 2.84 -5.67
N GLY A 63 5.97 1.89 -4.76
CA GLY A 63 5.46 2.10 -3.40
C GLY A 63 6.46 2.69 -2.42
N GLU A 64 7.74 2.41 -2.63
CA GLU A 64 8.82 2.73 -1.70
C GLU A 64 8.46 2.31 -0.24
N PRO A 65 8.15 1.02 0.00
CA PRO A 65 7.75 0.55 1.31
C PRO A 65 8.83 0.82 2.37
N ASP A 66 8.40 1.28 3.54
CA ASP A 66 9.26 1.56 4.68
C ASP A 66 8.54 1.23 5.99
N VAL A 67 9.31 1.01 7.05
CA VAL A 67 8.76 0.74 8.39
C VAL A 67 8.23 2.04 8.98
N VAL A 68 7.00 2.00 9.49
CA VAL A 68 6.33 3.16 10.10
C VAL A 68 5.91 2.91 11.54
N GLY A 69 5.92 1.66 11.98
CA GLY A 69 5.35 1.27 13.26
C GLY A 69 5.74 -0.13 13.70
N LEU A 70 5.59 -0.36 15.00
CA LEU A 70 5.69 -1.67 15.63
C LEU A 70 4.44 -1.85 16.49
N ASP A 71 3.65 -2.87 16.18
CA ASP A 71 2.53 -3.26 17.01
C ASP A 71 3.06 -3.91 18.29
N LYS A 72 2.92 -3.20 19.42
CA LYS A 72 3.45 -3.69 20.71
C LYS A 72 2.76 -4.93 21.23
N LYS A 73 1.54 -5.23 20.77
CA LYS A 73 0.78 -6.41 21.20
C LYS A 73 1.25 -7.66 20.47
N THR A 74 1.46 -7.55 19.15
CA THR A 74 1.81 -8.71 18.31
C THR A 74 3.31 -8.81 18.02
N GLY A 75 4.07 -7.73 18.26
CA GLY A 75 5.48 -7.62 17.88
C GLY A 75 5.67 -7.53 16.36
N GLU A 76 4.62 -7.18 15.60
CA GLU A 76 4.69 -7.06 14.15
C GLU A 76 5.14 -5.66 13.72
N TYR A 77 6.07 -5.61 12.77
CA TYR A 77 6.43 -4.37 12.10
C TYR A 77 5.38 -4.03 11.07
N ILE A 78 5.08 -2.74 10.96
CA ILE A 78 4.08 -2.19 10.05
C ILE A 78 4.84 -1.44 8.96
N PHE A 79 4.65 -1.89 7.72
CA PHE A 79 5.14 -1.24 6.52
C PHE A 79 4.01 -0.50 5.82
N PHE A 80 4.25 0.75 5.43
CA PHE A 80 3.40 1.50 4.50
C PHE A 80 4.17 1.83 3.23
N ASP A 81 3.44 2.09 2.14
CA ASP A 81 4.02 2.82 1.00
C ASP A 81 4.36 4.26 1.37
N CYS A 82 5.63 4.59 1.25
CA CYS A 82 6.19 5.89 1.61
C CYS A 82 6.70 6.69 0.40
N ALA A 83 6.27 6.34 -0.81
CA ALA A 83 6.49 7.17 -2.00
C ALA A 83 5.77 8.53 -1.85
N ALA A 84 6.35 9.62 -2.34
CA ALA A 84 5.80 10.98 -2.16
C ALA A 84 4.38 11.16 -2.72
N ASP A 85 4.06 10.48 -3.81
CA ASP A 85 2.73 10.46 -4.42
C ASP A 85 2.22 9.02 -4.51
N SER A 86 0.92 8.85 -4.69
CA SER A 86 0.27 7.54 -4.78
C SER A 86 1.00 6.68 -5.82
N PRO A 87 1.35 5.43 -5.54
CA PRO A 87 2.27 4.63 -6.36
C PRO A 87 1.86 4.56 -7.83
N LYS A 88 2.75 4.96 -8.76
CA LYS A 88 2.43 5.15 -10.18
C LYS A 88 1.92 3.88 -10.86
N GLY A 89 2.46 2.72 -10.48
CA GLY A 89 2.03 1.41 -10.99
C GLY A 89 0.62 0.98 -10.56
N ARG A 90 -0.01 1.73 -9.65
CA ARG A 90 -1.29 1.41 -9.02
C ARG A 90 -2.36 2.49 -9.20
N ARG A 91 -2.15 3.41 -10.14
CA ARG A 91 -3.10 4.48 -10.44
C ARG A 91 -4.14 4.06 -11.47
N SER A 92 -5.19 4.88 -11.62
CA SER A 92 -6.26 4.69 -12.60
C SER A 92 -7.06 3.42 -12.36
N LEU A 93 -7.29 3.08 -11.08
CA LEU A 93 -8.07 1.92 -10.65
C LEU A 93 -9.41 2.36 -10.07
N CYS A 94 -10.46 1.58 -10.33
CA CYS A 94 -11.68 1.66 -9.53
C CYS A 94 -11.47 0.99 -8.17
N TYR A 95 -12.43 1.12 -7.26
CA TYR A 95 -12.24 0.67 -5.87
C TYR A 95 -12.14 -0.85 -5.75
N ASP A 96 -13.13 -1.60 -6.24
CA ASP A 96 -13.19 -3.06 -6.11
C ASP A 96 -13.67 -3.79 -7.37
N GLY A 97 -13.60 -5.13 -7.34
CA GLY A 97 -14.01 -5.96 -8.46
C GLY A 97 -15.49 -5.83 -8.83
N ALA A 98 -16.36 -5.54 -7.87
CA ALA A 98 -17.78 -5.31 -8.16
C ALA A 98 -17.98 -4.01 -8.95
N ALA A 99 -17.26 -2.96 -8.59
CA ALA A 99 -17.20 -1.70 -9.31
C ALA A 99 -16.55 -1.84 -10.70
N LEU A 100 -15.52 -2.67 -10.83
CA LEU A 100 -14.92 -2.99 -12.14
C LEU A 100 -15.94 -3.66 -13.07
N ARG A 101 -16.70 -4.63 -12.54
CA ARG A 101 -17.70 -5.38 -13.31
C ARG A 101 -18.93 -4.56 -13.68
N SER A 102 -19.31 -3.57 -12.87
CA SER A 102 -20.49 -2.74 -13.14
C SER A 102 -20.31 -1.80 -14.32
N ARG A 103 -19.06 -1.42 -14.66
CA ARG A 103 -18.79 -0.58 -15.84
C ARG A 103 -19.04 -1.36 -17.13
N LYS A 104 -19.63 -0.68 -18.13
CA LYS A 104 -19.80 -1.23 -19.49
C LYS A 104 -18.69 -0.75 -20.42
N GLU A 105 -18.34 0.52 -20.30
CA GLU A 105 -17.34 1.21 -21.13
C GLU A 105 -16.23 1.81 -20.26
N HIS A 106 -15.06 1.98 -20.87
CA HIS A 106 -13.86 2.51 -20.22
C HIS A 106 -13.54 1.81 -18.90
N LYS A 107 -13.41 0.48 -18.95
CA LYS A 107 -13.00 -0.28 -17.75
C LYS A 107 -11.54 0.04 -17.41
N PRO A 108 -11.21 0.38 -16.15
CA PRO A 108 -9.82 0.43 -15.75
C PRO A 108 -9.19 -0.95 -15.85
N LYS A 109 -7.85 -1.00 -15.84
CA LYS A 109 -7.10 -2.26 -15.96
C LYS A 109 -7.44 -3.25 -14.84
N ASP A 110 -7.71 -2.73 -13.65
CA ASP A 110 -7.94 -3.51 -12.44
C ASP A 110 -8.73 -2.68 -11.40
N SER A 111 -8.93 -3.25 -10.21
CA SER A 111 -9.42 -2.55 -9.03
C SER A 111 -8.37 -2.48 -7.92
N ALA A 112 -8.48 -1.47 -7.04
CA ALA A 112 -7.54 -1.28 -5.93
C ALA A 112 -7.56 -2.46 -4.97
N MET A 113 -8.74 -2.96 -4.59
CA MET A 113 -8.89 -4.09 -3.67
C MET A 113 -8.35 -5.40 -4.26
N GLU A 114 -8.66 -5.74 -5.52
CA GLU A 114 -8.16 -6.98 -6.14
C GLU A 114 -6.64 -6.92 -6.35
N MET A 115 -6.10 -5.76 -6.74
CA MET A 115 -4.66 -5.57 -6.86
C MET A 115 -3.95 -5.67 -5.50
N ALA A 116 -4.50 -5.06 -4.45
CA ALA A 116 -3.95 -5.17 -3.10
C ALA A 116 -3.95 -6.63 -2.59
N GLU A 117 -5.05 -7.36 -2.79
CA GLU A 117 -5.16 -8.79 -2.46
C GLU A 117 -4.12 -9.62 -3.23
N ALA A 118 -3.99 -9.38 -4.54
CA ALA A 118 -3.00 -10.05 -5.37
C ALA A 118 -1.57 -9.83 -4.82
N MET A 119 -1.25 -8.59 -4.44
CA MET A 119 0.01 -8.18 -3.82
C MET A 119 0.20 -8.70 -2.39
N GLY A 120 -0.86 -9.18 -1.72
CA GLY A 120 -0.80 -9.62 -0.31
C GLY A 120 -0.71 -8.46 0.69
N VAL A 121 -1.22 -7.28 0.31
CA VAL A 121 -1.30 -6.07 1.15
C VAL A 121 -2.76 -5.68 1.36
N GLN A 122 -3.01 -4.78 2.30
CA GLN A 122 -4.33 -4.16 2.48
C GLN A 122 -4.24 -2.67 2.12
N LEU A 123 -5.36 -2.04 1.79
CA LEU A 123 -5.40 -0.57 1.68
C LEU A 123 -5.20 0.05 3.06
N LEU A 124 -4.65 1.27 3.12
CA LEU A 124 -4.64 2.03 4.36
C LEU A 124 -6.06 2.38 4.80
N THR A 125 -6.33 2.26 6.10
CA THR A 125 -7.50 2.88 6.75
C THR A 125 -7.37 4.41 6.78
N GLU A 126 -8.46 5.11 7.10
CA GLU A 126 -8.43 6.56 7.32
C GLU A 126 -7.42 6.95 8.41
N GLU A 127 -7.39 6.20 9.50
CA GLU A 127 -6.49 6.43 10.63
C GLU A 127 -5.03 6.21 10.22
N GLN A 128 -4.72 5.11 9.53
CA GLN A 128 -3.37 4.83 9.04
C GLN A 128 -2.92 5.86 8.00
N TYR A 129 -3.83 6.35 7.16
CA TYR A 129 -3.53 7.41 6.21
C TYR A 129 -3.19 8.73 6.94
N GLN A 130 -3.93 9.09 7.98
CA GLN A 130 -3.60 10.24 8.82
C GLN A 130 -2.26 10.06 9.56
N GLU A 131 -1.94 8.86 10.01
CA GLU A 131 -0.65 8.55 10.62
C GLU A 131 0.51 8.70 9.63
N LEU A 132 0.36 8.19 8.40
CA LEU A 132 1.34 8.36 7.33
C LEU A 132 1.68 9.84 7.13
N GLN A 133 0.66 10.71 7.10
CA GLN A 133 0.83 12.15 6.85
C GLN A 133 1.59 12.88 7.97
N LYS A 134 1.79 12.27 9.14
CA LYS A 134 2.66 12.80 10.20
C LYS A 134 4.13 12.48 9.98
N LEU A 135 4.45 11.55 9.07
CA LEU A 135 5.81 11.05 8.82
C LEU A 135 6.51 11.77 7.66
N GLY A 136 5.77 12.59 6.91
CA GLY A 136 6.25 13.31 5.74
C GLY A 136 5.09 13.87 4.92
N GLU A 137 5.43 14.46 3.78
CA GLU A 137 4.45 15.00 2.85
C GLU A 137 4.10 13.95 1.80
N PHE A 138 2.84 13.52 1.78
CA PHE A 138 2.39 12.45 0.88
C PHE A 138 1.11 12.85 0.16
N ASP A 139 0.98 12.43 -1.11
CA ASP A 139 -0.18 12.69 -1.96
C ASP A 139 -0.50 14.18 -2.13
N LEU A 140 0.55 15.00 -2.23
CA LEU A 140 0.41 16.44 -2.49
C LEU A 140 -0.10 16.73 -3.91
N LYS A 141 -0.04 15.77 -4.84
CA LYS A 141 -0.48 15.93 -6.24
C LYS A 141 -1.43 14.84 -6.69
N THR A 142 -1.63 13.83 -5.85
CA THR A 142 -2.38 12.61 -6.15
C THR A 142 -3.38 12.31 -5.04
N SER A 143 -4.11 11.21 -5.15
CA SER A 143 -5.01 10.74 -4.09
C SER A 143 -4.97 9.23 -4.01
N SER A 144 -5.26 8.68 -2.83
CA SER A 144 -5.26 7.23 -2.59
C SER A 144 -6.63 6.75 -2.14
N TRP A 145 -7.12 5.67 -2.76
CA TRP A 145 -8.20 4.87 -2.19
C TRP A 145 -7.80 4.38 -0.81
N LEU A 146 -8.76 4.45 0.12
CA LEU A 146 -8.63 3.98 1.50
C LEU A 146 -9.58 2.81 1.73
N GLU A 147 -9.30 2.01 2.75
CA GLU A 147 -10.18 0.93 3.17
C GLU A 147 -11.56 1.52 3.51
N THR A 148 -12.53 1.26 2.64
CA THR A 148 -13.84 1.87 2.74
C THR A 148 -14.70 1.12 3.75
N PRO A 149 -15.32 1.82 4.72
CA PRO A 149 -16.27 1.21 5.64
C PRO A 149 -17.40 0.49 4.90
N ALA A 150 -17.75 -0.72 5.36
CA ALA A 150 -18.78 -1.54 4.73
C ALA A 150 -20.12 -0.81 4.56
N ALA A 151 -20.49 0.07 5.51
CA ALA A 151 -21.70 0.87 5.45
C ALA A 151 -21.71 1.85 4.25
N VAL A 152 -20.59 2.52 3.98
CA VAL A 152 -20.43 3.40 2.81
C VAL A 152 -20.46 2.58 1.53
N ARG A 153 -19.74 1.45 1.52
CA ARG A 153 -19.65 0.59 0.35
C ARG A 153 -20.98 -0.03 -0.06
N LYS A 154 -21.82 -0.40 0.92
CA LYS A 154 -23.17 -0.91 0.71
C LYS A 154 -24.07 0.08 -0.03
N LEU A 155 -23.81 1.38 0.12
CA LEU A 155 -24.52 2.46 -0.57
C LEU A 155 -23.90 2.83 -1.93
N GLY A 156 -22.89 2.08 -2.38
CA GLY A 156 -22.21 2.29 -3.66
C GLY A 156 -20.98 3.21 -3.60
N GLY A 157 -20.67 3.79 -2.44
CA GLY A 157 -19.54 4.70 -2.27
C GLY A 157 -18.20 4.00 -2.02
N ALA A 158 -17.12 4.75 -2.22
CA ALA A 158 -15.78 4.43 -1.76
C ALA A 158 -15.07 5.72 -1.32
N ILE A 159 -14.22 5.61 -0.29
CA ILE A 159 -13.49 6.75 0.26
C ILE A 159 -12.04 6.80 -0.23
N PHE A 160 -11.52 8.02 -0.34
CA PHE A 160 -10.14 8.27 -0.74
C PHE A 160 -9.62 9.52 -0.04
N GLY A 161 -8.30 9.64 0.08
CA GLY A 161 -7.65 10.77 0.71
C GLY A 161 -6.59 11.46 -0.15
N ASP A 162 -6.36 12.74 0.13
CA ASP A 162 -5.18 13.50 -0.31
C ASP A 162 -4.71 14.46 0.79
N CYS A 163 -3.54 15.07 0.59
CA CYS A 163 -3.02 16.11 1.48
C CYS A 163 -2.84 17.41 0.70
N ARG A 164 -3.64 18.42 1.03
CA ARG A 164 -3.67 19.71 0.35
C ARG A 164 -3.61 20.81 1.38
N PHE A 165 -2.86 21.87 1.08
CA PHE A 165 -2.77 23.05 1.96
C PHE A 165 -2.35 22.69 3.40
N GLY A 166 -1.48 21.67 3.56
CA GLY A 166 -1.04 21.20 4.87
C GLY A 166 -2.11 20.45 5.68
N ARG A 167 -3.20 20.01 5.04
CA ARG A 167 -4.32 19.30 5.67
C ARG A 167 -4.66 18.01 4.93
N VAL A 168 -4.92 16.97 5.71
CA VAL A 168 -5.47 15.70 5.20
C VAL A 168 -6.96 15.87 4.95
N PHE A 169 -7.41 15.52 3.76
CA PHE A 169 -8.82 15.45 3.42
C PHE A 169 -9.20 14.03 3.07
N VAL A 170 -10.37 13.61 3.54
CA VAL A 170 -11.02 12.36 3.12
C VAL A 170 -12.32 12.71 2.43
N TYR A 171 -12.52 12.12 1.26
CA TYR A 171 -13.66 12.36 0.40
C TYR A 171 -14.33 11.03 0.06
N HIS A 172 -15.39 11.11 -0.75
CA HIS A 172 -16.10 9.95 -1.29
C HIS A 172 -16.36 10.14 -2.78
N ASN A 173 -16.50 9.02 -3.49
CA ASN A 173 -16.98 8.92 -4.86
C ASN A 173 -17.78 7.62 -4.99
N GLY A 174 -18.44 7.39 -6.14
CA GLY A 174 -18.89 6.05 -6.51
C GLY A 174 -17.70 5.11 -6.65
N ALA A 175 -17.83 3.87 -6.18
CA ALA A 175 -16.76 2.87 -6.18
C ALA A 175 -16.20 2.58 -7.59
N GLU A 176 -16.98 2.80 -8.64
CA GLU A 176 -16.62 2.64 -10.06
C GLU A 176 -15.87 3.84 -10.67
N SER A 177 -15.76 4.93 -9.93
CA SER A 177 -14.96 6.09 -10.33
C SER A 177 -13.48 5.71 -10.37
N TYR A 178 -12.73 6.28 -11.29
CA TYR A 178 -11.26 6.16 -11.31
C TYR A 178 -10.66 7.38 -12.02
N TYR A 179 -9.48 7.79 -11.57
CA TYR A 179 -8.82 9.00 -12.07
C TYR A 179 -7.33 8.72 -12.28
N ALA A 180 -6.72 9.38 -13.26
CA ALA A 180 -5.30 9.21 -13.58
C ALA A 180 -4.36 9.49 -12.39
N ALA A 181 -4.76 10.43 -11.52
CA ALA A 181 -4.02 10.80 -10.33
C ALA A 181 -4.44 10.04 -9.06
N ARG A 182 -5.33 9.04 -9.16
CA ARG A 182 -5.78 8.23 -8.01
C ARG A 182 -5.22 6.83 -8.06
N GLY A 183 -4.54 6.42 -7.00
CA GLY A 183 -4.08 5.04 -6.79
C GLY A 183 -4.51 4.50 -5.44
N PHE A 184 -3.68 3.68 -4.81
CA PHE A 184 -3.83 3.29 -3.42
C PHE A 184 -2.47 3.05 -2.77
N ARG A 185 -2.41 3.24 -1.45
CA ARG A 185 -1.27 2.87 -0.61
C ARG A 185 -1.60 1.59 0.14
N GLY A 186 -0.61 0.74 0.27
CA GLY A 186 -0.65 -0.55 0.91
C GLY A 186 -0.08 -0.50 2.32
N VAL A 187 -0.70 -1.25 3.22
CA VAL A 187 -0.14 -1.67 4.51
C VAL A 187 0.21 -3.15 4.46
N LEU A 188 1.38 -3.47 5.01
CA LEU A 188 1.82 -4.84 5.25
C LEU A 188 2.32 -4.98 6.69
N ARG A 189 1.76 -5.97 7.41
CA ARG A 189 2.26 -6.39 8.73
C ARG A 189 3.18 -7.60 8.58
N VAL A 190 4.33 -7.55 9.25
CA VAL A 190 5.39 -8.58 9.21
C VAL A 190 5.90 -8.91 10.60
#